data_AF-A0A0U5G200-F1
#
_entry.id   AF-A0A0U5G200-F1
#
_cell.length_a   1.000
_cell.length_b   1.000
_cell.length_c   1.000
_cell.angle_alpha   90.00
_cell.angle_beta   90.00
_cell.angle_gamma   90.00
#
_symmetry.space_group_name_H-M   'P 1'
#
loop_
_entity.id
_entity.type
_entity.pdbx_description
1 polymer ?
#
loop_
_entity_poly.entity_id
_entity_poly.type
_entity_poly.pdbx_seq_one_letter_code
_entity_poly.pdbx_strand_id
1 'polypeptide(L)'
;MLPPVPSFTATWHNAPYALIFPLQPELSAAGKIVIVTGAASGIGRATASSFARAGATKIILIGRNKANLEKTQRSLPCASSLHAVDVRDEQAVSRVASAVGRWDVS
;
A
#
# COMPACT_ATOMS: atom_id res chain seq x y z
N MET A 1 0.37 -12.37 -20.17
CA MET A 1 1.28 -11.99 -21.28
C MET A 1 2.33 -13.08 -21.42
N LEU A 2 2.68 -13.47 -22.64
CA LEU A 2 3.82 -14.36 -22.87
C LEU A 2 5.13 -13.62 -22.56
N PRO A 3 6.13 -14.29 -21.98
CA PRO A 3 7.40 -13.67 -21.65
C PRO A 3 8.24 -13.36 -22.92
N PRO A 4 8.99 -12.26 -22.95
CA PRO A 4 9.98 -12.02 -24.00
C PRO A 4 11.16 -13.00 -23.82
N VAL A 5 11.64 -13.57 -24.93
CA VAL A 5 12.63 -14.66 -24.96
C VAL A 5 14.09 -14.19 -24.82
N PRO A 6 14.98 -15.01 -24.20
CA PRO A 6 14.70 -16.31 -23.59
C PRO A 6 14.33 -16.16 -22.11
N SER A 7 13.24 -16.81 -21.70
CA SER A 7 12.79 -16.84 -20.30
C SER A 7 12.97 -18.23 -19.71
N PHE A 8 13.46 -18.30 -18.48
CA PHE A 8 13.71 -19.56 -17.76
C PHE A 8 12.42 -20.25 -17.29
N THR A 9 11.27 -19.56 -17.33
CA THR A 9 9.98 -20.07 -16.85
C THR A 9 8.90 -19.95 -17.94
N ALA A 10 8.11 -21.02 -18.12
CA ALA A 10 7.09 -21.12 -19.17
C ALA A 10 5.90 -20.16 -18.98
N THR A 11 5.63 -19.74 -17.75
CA THR A 11 4.49 -18.87 -17.39
C THR A 11 4.93 -17.75 -16.46
N TRP A 12 4.56 -16.51 -16.79
CA TRP A 12 4.77 -15.33 -15.95
C TRP A 12 3.47 -14.93 -15.25
N HIS A 13 3.48 -14.92 -13.92
CA HIS A 13 2.34 -14.52 -13.09
C HIS A 13 2.52 -13.06 -12.63
N ASN A 14 1.89 -12.13 -13.35
CA ASN A 14 1.97 -10.68 -13.07
C ASN A 14 0.63 -10.09 -12.61
N ALA A 15 -0.39 -10.93 -12.39
CA ALA A 15 -1.69 -10.55 -11.90
C ALA A 15 -1.95 -11.22 -10.55
N PRO A 16 -2.66 -10.56 -9.62
CA PRO A 16 -3.05 -11.18 -8.35
C PRO A 16 -3.93 -12.42 -8.61
N TYR A 17 -3.69 -13.48 -7.84
CA TYR A 17 -4.54 -14.67 -7.85
C TYR A 17 -5.96 -14.31 -7.38
N ALA A 18 -6.97 -15.05 -7.85
CA ALA A 18 -8.36 -14.80 -7.51
C ALA A 18 -8.60 -14.73 -5.99
N LEU A 19 -7.91 -15.54 -5.19
CA LEU A 19 -8.00 -15.60 -3.73
C LEU A 19 -7.53 -14.35 -2.98
N ILE A 20 -6.75 -13.47 -3.62
CA ILE A 20 -6.26 -12.22 -3.02
C ILE A 20 -6.74 -11.01 -3.82
N PHE A 21 -7.78 -11.20 -4.64
CA PHE A 21 -8.26 -10.14 -5.50
C PHE A 21 -8.99 -9.09 -4.66
N PRO A 22 -8.61 -7.80 -4.74
CA PRO A 22 -9.07 -6.77 -3.80
C PRO A 22 -10.57 -6.44 -3.91
N LEU A 23 -11.27 -6.99 -4.90
CA LEU A 23 -12.72 -6.83 -5.07
C LEU A 23 -13.53 -7.99 -4.47
N GLN A 24 -12.88 -8.96 -3.82
CA GLN A 24 -13.60 -10.02 -3.12
C GLN A 24 -14.28 -9.45 -1.87
N PRO A 25 -15.57 -9.76 -1.61
CA PRO A 25 -16.29 -9.25 -0.44
C PRO A 25 -15.63 -9.58 0.89
N GLU A 26 -15.05 -10.78 1.02
CA GLU A 26 -14.36 -11.27 2.22
C GLU A 26 -13.10 -10.46 2.56
N LEU A 27 -12.51 -9.79 1.57
CA LEU A 27 -11.29 -8.97 1.71
C LEU A 27 -11.59 -7.48 1.81
N SER A 28 -12.86 -7.12 2.01
CA SER A 28 -13.29 -5.73 2.10
C SER A 28 -12.57 -4.98 3.23
N ALA A 29 -12.05 -3.80 2.87
CA ALA A 29 -11.48 -2.83 3.78
C ALA A 29 -12.44 -1.65 4.03
N ALA A 30 -13.72 -1.77 3.62
CA ALA A 30 -14.73 -0.76 3.85
C ALA A 30 -14.76 -0.31 5.32
N GLY A 31 -14.70 0.99 5.56
CA GLY A 31 -14.72 1.57 6.91
C GLY A 31 -13.36 1.61 7.61
N LYS A 32 -12.34 0.92 7.10
CA LYS A 32 -11.04 0.76 7.78
C LYS A 32 -10.05 1.87 7.45
N ILE A 33 -9.21 2.20 8.42
CA ILE A 33 -8.01 3.02 8.26
C ILE A 33 -6.80 2.08 8.18
N VAL A 34 -6.06 2.17 7.06
CA VAL A 34 -4.94 1.26 6.76
C VAL A 34 -3.62 2.03 6.79
N ILE A 35 -2.63 1.52 7.52
CA ILE A 35 -1.24 2.00 7.46
C ILE A 35 -0.45 1.09 6.52
N VAL A 36 0.37 1.69 5.66
CA VAL A 36 1.30 0.95 4.80
C VAL A 36 2.70 1.52 4.96
N THR A 37 3.61 0.72 5.52
CA THR A 37 5.05 1.05 5.56
C THR A 37 5.72 0.64 4.26
N GLY A 38 6.75 1.39 3.84
CA GLY A 38 7.40 1.15 2.55
C GLY A 38 6.51 1.48 1.34
N ALA A 39 5.47 2.31 1.51
CA ALA A 39 4.48 2.62 0.48
C ALA A 39 5.01 3.45 -0.71
N ALA A 40 6.30 3.80 -0.69
CA ALA A 40 6.92 4.62 -1.72
C ALA A 40 7.08 3.86 -3.06
N SER A 41 7.19 2.53 -3.08
CA SER A 41 7.43 1.76 -4.31
C SER A 41 7.02 0.29 -4.21
N GLY A 42 7.12 -0.43 -5.32
CA GLY A 42 7.03 -1.89 -5.39
C GLY A 42 5.76 -2.44 -4.74
N ILE A 43 5.97 -3.42 -3.85
CA ILE A 43 4.90 -4.12 -3.13
C ILE A 43 4.09 -3.15 -2.27
N GLY A 44 4.73 -2.28 -1.48
CA GLY A 44 4.01 -1.34 -0.61
C GLY A 44 3.07 -0.41 -1.38
N ARG A 45 3.48 0.07 -2.57
CA ARG A 45 2.61 0.85 -3.45
C ARG A 45 1.43 0.02 -3.96
N ALA A 46 1.68 -1.22 -4.41
CA ALA A 46 0.63 -2.11 -4.87
C ALA A 46 -0.36 -2.46 -3.75
N THR A 47 0.13 -2.70 -2.53
CA THR A 47 -0.66 -2.96 -1.33
C THR A 47 -1.58 -1.78 -1.01
N ALA A 48 -1.04 -0.54 -0.99
CA ALA A 48 -1.86 0.66 -0.80
C ALA A 48 -2.95 0.78 -1.88
N SER A 49 -2.63 0.51 -3.14
CA SER A 49 -3.61 0.54 -4.23
C SER A 49 -4.70 -0.55 -4.05
N SER A 50 -4.31 -1.75 -3.65
CA SER A 50 -5.25 -2.85 -3.38
C SER A 50 -6.20 -2.53 -2.23
N PHE A 51 -5.72 -1.97 -1.12
CA PHE A 51 -6.60 -1.56 -0.01
C PHE A 51 -7.53 -0.41 -0.40
N ALA A 52 -7.09 0.53 -1.24
CA ALA A 52 -7.95 1.58 -1.75
C ALA A 52 -9.08 1.01 -2.61
N ARG A 53 -8.75 0.03 -3.46
CA ARG A 53 -9.74 -0.69 -4.28
C ARG A 53 -10.68 -1.56 -3.44
N ALA A 54 -10.21 -2.08 -2.30
CA ALA A 54 -11.02 -2.83 -1.34
C ALA A 54 -11.92 -1.93 -0.45
N GLY A 55 -11.94 -0.61 -0.69
CA GLY A 55 -12.86 0.32 -0.03
C GLY A 55 -12.35 0.94 1.26
N ALA A 56 -11.03 0.91 1.52
CA ALA A 56 -10.47 1.58 2.69
C ALA A 56 -10.87 3.06 2.78
N THR A 57 -11.32 3.50 3.95
CA THR A 57 -11.74 4.89 4.19
C THR A 57 -10.56 5.84 4.08
N LYS A 58 -9.41 5.42 4.62
CA LYS A 58 -8.19 6.21 4.61
C LYS A 58 -6.95 5.32 4.56
N ILE A 59 -5.95 5.74 3.79
CA ILE A 59 -4.67 5.05 3.71
C ILE A 59 -3.52 5.97 4.13
N ILE A 60 -2.66 5.47 4.99
CA ILE A 60 -1.57 6.21 5.61
C ILE A 60 -0.26 5.65 5.08
N LEU A 61 0.43 6.45 4.28
CA LEU A 61 1.62 6.04 3.54
C LEU A 61 2.87 6.45 4.31
N ILE A 62 3.65 5.47 4.76
CA ILE A 62 4.90 5.71 5.50
C ILE A 62 6.10 5.30 4.65
N GLY A 63 7.11 6.15 4.58
CA GLY A 63 8.37 5.83 3.93
C GLY A 63 9.34 7.01 3.89
N ARG A 64 10.57 6.78 3.44
CA ARG A 64 11.62 7.81 3.48
C ARG A 64 11.55 8.81 2.33
N ASN A 65 11.18 8.34 1.14
CA ASN A 65 11.20 9.16 -0.08
C ASN A 65 9.85 9.84 -0.31
N LYS A 66 9.74 11.11 0.11
CA LYS A 66 8.51 11.92 -0.02
C LYS A 66 8.00 12.00 -1.46
N ALA A 67 8.87 12.25 -2.44
CA ALA A 67 8.46 12.39 -3.84
C ALA A 67 7.80 11.11 -4.38
N ASN A 68 8.30 9.94 -3.96
CA ASN A 68 7.70 8.66 -4.33
C ASN A 68 6.40 8.37 -3.58
N LEU A 69 6.28 8.79 -2.31
CA LEU A 69 5.02 8.71 -1.56
C LEU A 69 3.93 9.59 -2.20
N GLU A 70 4.26 10.80 -2.63
CA GLU A 70 3.32 11.68 -3.35
C GLU A 70 2.82 11.05 -4.65
N LYS A 71 3.71 10.37 -5.40
CA LYS A 71 3.31 9.61 -6.60
C LYS A 71 2.33 8.48 -6.25
N THR A 72 2.61 7.73 -5.17
CA THR A 72 1.66 6.72 -4.67
C THR A 72 0.35 7.37 -4.28
N GLN A 73 0.37 8.44 -3.50
CA GLN A 73 -0.83 9.15 -3.02
C GLN A 73 -1.73 9.60 -4.18
N ARG A 74 -1.16 10.20 -5.23
CA ARG A 74 -1.91 10.64 -6.42
C ARG A 74 -2.57 9.50 -7.19
N SER A 75 -2.10 8.27 -7.02
CA SER A 75 -2.67 7.08 -7.67
C SER A 75 -3.79 6.42 -6.87
N LEU A 76 -4.05 6.86 -5.63
CA LEU A 76 -5.07 6.25 -4.77
C LEU A 76 -6.42 6.94 -4.97
N PRO A 77 -7.51 6.18 -5.20
CA PRO A 77 -8.87 6.73 -5.33
C PRO A 77 -9.54 7.07 -3.99
N CYS A 78 -8.81 7.05 -2.86
CA CYS A 78 -9.35 7.25 -1.52
C CYS A 78 -8.59 8.35 -0.75
N ALA A 79 -9.13 8.77 0.40
CA ALA A 79 -8.43 9.69 1.28
C ALA A 79 -7.08 9.08 1.71
N SER A 80 -6.03 9.89 1.71
CA SER A 80 -4.71 9.41 2.08
C SER A 80 -3.85 10.50 2.72
N SER A 81 -2.98 10.10 3.65
CA SER A 81 -1.96 10.95 4.25
C SER A 81 -0.59 10.31 4.07
N LEU A 82 0.45 11.13 3.93
CA LEU A 82 1.83 10.63 3.83
C LEU A 82 2.68 11.12 4.99
N HIS A 83 3.59 10.27 5.45
CA HIS A 83 4.56 10.57 6.50
C HIS A 83 5.94 10.16 6.01
N ALA A 84 6.75 11.17 5.70
CA ALA A 84 8.14 10.99 5.28
C ALA A 84 9.01 10.70 6.51
N VAL A 85 9.14 9.43 6.89
CA VAL A 85 9.83 8.99 8.10
C VAL A 85 10.71 7.79 7.80
N ASP A 86 11.89 7.76 8.43
CA ASP A 86 12.71 6.56 8.51
C ASP A 86 12.17 5.67 9.64
N VAL A 87 11.70 4.48 9.28
CA VAL A 87 11.19 3.49 10.24
C VAL A 87 12.25 2.98 11.22
N ARG A 88 13.54 3.25 10.97
CA ARG A 88 14.62 2.98 11.93
C ARG A 88 14.71 3.99 13.07
N ASP A 89 14.08 5.15 12.94
CA ASP A 89 13.98 6.15 14.00
C ASP A 89 12.71 5.90 14.82
N GLU A 90 12.88 5.23 15.96
CA GLU A 90 11.80 4.85 16.86
C GLU A 90 11.00 6.07 17.37
N GLN A 91 11.67 7.19 17.62
CA GLN A 91 11.01 8.43 18.07
C GLN A 91 10.18 9.04 16.94
N ALA A 92 10.66 9.01 15.70
CA ALA A 92 9.90 9.46 14.55
C ALA A 92 8.69 8.56 14.27
N VAL A 93 8.84 7.24 14.40
CA VAL A 93 7.72 6.28 14.26
C VAL A 93 6.67 6.51 15.36
N SER A 94 7.10 6.69 16.61
CA SER A 94 6.20 6.97 17.74
C SER A 94 5.40 8.26 17.54
N ARG A 95 6.03 9.32 17.01
CA ARG A 95 5.34 10.56 16.64
C ARG A 95 4.29 10.35 15.56
N VAL A 96 4.59 9.55 14.53
CA VAL A 96 3.62 9.23 13.46
C VAL A 96 2.47 8.41 14.02
N ALA A 97 2.74 7.38 14.82
CA ALA A 97 1.70 6.56 15.46
C ALA A 97 0.77 7.43 16.32
N SER A 98 1.33 8.36 17.10
CA SER A 98 0.56 9.29 17.93
C SER A 98 -0.25 10.29 17.10
N ALA A 99 0.30 10.79 15.99
CA ALA A 99 -0.38 11.74 15.10
C ALA A 99 -1.50 11.09 14.27
N VAL A 100 -1.34 9.81 13.92
CA VAL A 100 -2.32 9.03 13.16
C VAL A 100 -3.48 8.59 14.05
N GLY A 101 -3.22 8.31 15.32
CA GLY A 101 -4.24 7.87 16.27
C GLY A 101 -4.62 6.40 16.04
N ARG A 102 -5.91 6.13 15.80
CA ARG A 102 -6.40 4.76 15.60
C ARG A 102 -6.29 4.34 14.14
N TRP A 103 -5.78 3.13 13.91
CA TRP A 103 -5.84 2.42 12.63
C TRP A 103 -6.30 0.98 12.85
N ASP A 104 -6.81 0.34 11.80
CA ASP A 104 -7.42 -0.98 11.88
C ASP A 104 -6.52 -2.08 11.27
N VAL A 105 -5.62 -1.71 10.35
CA VAL A 105 -4.73 -2.65 9.62
C VAL A 105 -3.36 -1.98 9.39
N SER A 106 -2.27 -2.72 9.57
CA SER A 106 -0.87 -2.29 9.33
C SER A 106 -0.06 -3.34 8.59
#